data_AF-A0A423PJ44-F1
#
_entry.id   AF-A0A423PJ44-F1
#
_cell.length_a   1.000
_cell.length_b   1.000
_cell.length_c   1.000
_cell.angle_alpha   90.00
_cell.angle_beta   90.00
_cell.angle_gamma   90.00
#
_symmetry.space_group_name_H-M   'P 1'
#
loop_
_entity.id
_entity.type
_entity.pdbx_description
1 polymer ?
#
loop_
_entity_poly.entity_id
_entity_poly.type
_entity_poly.pdbx_seq_one_letter_code
_entity_poly.pdbx_strand_id
1 'polypeptide(L)'
;MNDKSVIQEPDEANVQNVELVVLEILESKLGKSVSRCDNFLDVGGNSLLAAELDTEVEQRFGMNLSMFDLFTKPLGAAVKDCIQGEHDA
;
A
#
# COMPACT_ATOMS: atom_id res chain seq x y z
N MET A 1 24.54 0.62 27.94
CA MET A 1 23.27 1.11 28.50
C MET A 1 23.13 2.59 28.18
N ASN A 2 22.21 2.95 27.29
CA ASN A 2 21.58 4.27 27.06
C ASN A 2 20.53 4.00 25.97
N ASP A 3 19.26 3.68 26.23
CA ASP A 3 18.15 4.41 26.88
C ASP A 3 17.87 5.81 26.31
N LYS A 4 16.62 5.98 25.83
CA LYS A 4 15.93 7.21 25.35
C LYS A 4 16.33 7.82 24.01
N SER A 5 15.53 7.49 22.98
CA SER A 5 14.56 8.40 22.33
C SER A 5 14.20 7.79 20.97
N VAL A 6 13.12 7.02 20.84
CA VAL A 6 11.84 7.53 20.32
C VAL A 6 12.07 8.64 19.29
N ILE A 7 12.45 8.25 18.08
CA ILE A 7 11.99 8.90 16.86
C ILE A 7 11.83 7.79 15.83
N GLN A 8 10.80 6.96 16.01
CA GLN A 8 10.13 6.50 14.81
C GLN A 8 9.41 7.77 14.34
N GLU A 9 9.96 8.47 13.34
CA GLU A 9 9.21 9.40 12.48
C GLU A 9 8.58 8.50 11.40
N PRO A 10 7.53 7.70 11.71
CA PRO A 10 7.30 6.43 11.05
C PRO A 10 6.28 6.51 9.93
N ASP A 11 5.59 7.64 9.74
CA ASP A 11 4.42 7.68 8.87
C ASP A 11 4.85 7.63 7.39
N GLU A 12 5.64 8.60 6.93
CA GLU A 12 6.06 8.63 5.52
C GLU A 12 6.96 7.46 5.12
N ALA A 13 7.92 7.07 5.96
CA ALA A 13 8.84 5.98 5.63
C ALA A 13 8.09 4.65 5.50
N ASN A 14 7.10 4.38 6.35
CA ASN A 14 6.32 3.15 6.31
C ASN A 14 5.36 3.15 5.10
N VAL A 15 4.73 4.29 4.80
CA VAL A 15 3.93 4.50 3.58
C VAL A 15 4.76 4.18 2.34
N GLN A 16 5.97 4.73 2.23
CA GLN A 16 6.85 4.46 1.09
C GLN A 16 7.24 2.98 0.98
N ASN A 17 7.51 2.29 2.10
CA ASN A 17 7.86 0.87 2.07
C ASN A 17 6.70 -0.01 1.60
N VAL A 18 5.48 0.26 2.08
CA VAL A 18 4.27 -0.47 1.64
C VAL A 18 3.99 -0.17 0.17
N GLU A 19 4.06 1.09 -0.25
CA GLU A 19 3.92 1.50 -1.67
C GLU A 19 4.89 0.72 -2.56
N LEU A 20 6.17 0.69 -2.22
CA LEU A 20 7.19 -0.01 -3.02
C LEU A 20 6.93 -1.51 -3.15
N VAL A 21 6.55 -2.18 -2.05
CA VAL A 21 6.24 -3.62 -2.09
C VAL A 21 4.99 -3.88 -2.93
N VAL A 22 3.97 -3.04 -2.80
CA VAL A 22 2.76 -3.17 -3.63
C VAL A 22 3.11 -3.02 -5.10
N LEU A 23 3.88 -1.99 -5.45
CA LEU A 23 4.33 -1.74 -6.82
C LEU A 23 5.13 -2.94 -7.35
N GLU A 24 6.08 -3.46 -6.58
CA GLU A 24 6.89 -4.62 -6.97
C GLU A 24 6.03 -5.86 -7.26
N ILE A 25 5.04 -6.15 -6.41
CA ILE A 25 4.10 -7.27 -6.61
C ILE A 25 3.29 -7.05 -7.88
N LEU A 26 2.79 -5.84 -8.11
CA LEU A 26 2.03 -5.49 -9.32
C LEU A 26 2.90 -5.60 -10.56
N GLU A 27 4.11 -5.06 -10.56
CA GLU A 27 5.04 -5.15 -11.69
C GLU A 27 5.37 -6.62 -12.01
N SER A 28 5.55 -7.45 -10.98
CA SER A 28 5.81 -8.89 -11.13
C SER A 28 4.60 -9.65 -11.70
N LYS A 29 3.39 -9.33 -11.24
CA LYS A 29 2.16 -10.01 -11.65
C LYS A 29 1.62 -9.54 -13.01
N LEU A 30 1.76 -8.25 -13.31
CA LEU A 30 1.27 -7.64 -14.55
C LEU A 30 2.34 -7.56 -15.64
N GLY A 31 3.62 -7.69 -15.29
CA GLY A 31 4.73 -7.66 -16.23
C GLY A 31 4.99 -6.28 -16.86
N LYS A 32 4.63 -5.19 -16.18
CA LYS A 32 4.81 -3.82 -16.65
C LYS A 32 5.13 -2.88 -15.50
N SER A 33 5.75 -1.73 -15.79
CA SER A 33 6.03 -0.74 -14.75
C SER A 33 4.77 -0.06 -14.23
N VAL A 34 4.64 -0.04 -12.91
CA VAL A 34 3.56 0.59 -12.16
C VAL A 34 4.18 1.68 -11.30
N SER A 35 3.56 2.86 -11.24
CA SER A 35 3.96 3.93 -10.35
C SER A 35 2.92 4.17 -9.24
N ARG A 36 3.37 4.73 -8.11
CA ARG A 36 2.48 5.12 -6.99
C ARG A 36 1.37 6.10 -7.38
N CYS A 37 1.56 6.84 -8.48
CA CYS A 37 0.59 7.78 -9.01
C CYS A 37 -0.44 7.11 -9.94
N ASP A 38 -0.19 5.87 -10.36
CA ASP A 38 -1.14 5.12 -11.16
C ASP A 38 -2.25 4.54 -10.30
N ASN A 39 -3.42 4.39 -10.92
CA ASN A 39 -4.53 3.69 -10.31
C ASN A 39 -4.40 2.19 -10.57
N PHE A 40 -4.78 1.38 -9.57
CA PHE A 40 -4.78 -0.07 -9.68
C PHE A 40 -5.57 -0.55 -10.92
N LEU A 41 -6.71 0.08 -11.22
CA LEU A 41 -7.51 -0.22 -12.42
C LEU A 41 -6.82 0.16 -13.73
N ASP A 42 -6.14 1.30 -13.76
CA ASP A 42 -5.46 1.81 -14.97
C ASP A 42 -4.29 0.90 -15.35
N VAL A 43 -3.58 0.41 -14.33
CA VAL A 43 -2.56 -0.61 -14.56
C VAL A 43 -3.14 -1.98 -14.85
N GLY A 44 -4.44 -2.21 -14.86
CA GLY A 44 -5.02 -3.53 -15.17
C GLY A 44 -5.06 -4.48 -13.98
N GLY A 45 -5.03 -3.92 -12.78
CA GLY A 45 -5.38 -4.61 -11.55
C GLY A 45 -6.85 -5.04 -11.58
N ASN A 46 -7.09 -6.25 -11.09
CA ASN A 46 -8.42 -6.85 -10.98
C ASN A 46 -8.71 -7.24 -9.53
N SER A 47 -9.96 -7.52 -9.20
CA SER A 47 -10.38 -7.88 -7.83
C SER A 47 -9.59 -9.05 -7.23
N LEU A 48 -9.19 -10.03 -8.04
CA LEU A 48 -8.34 -11.13 -7.59
C LEU A 48 -6.94 -10.66 -7.17
N LEU A 49 -6.33 -9.81 -7.99
CA LEU A 49 -5.01 -9.21 -7.72
C LEU A 49 -5.08 -8.29 -6.49
N ALA A 50 -6.20 -7.58 -6.29
CA ALA A 50 -6.40 -6.72 -5.13
C ALA A 50 -6.50 -7.55 -3.84
N ALA A 51 -7.22 -8.67 -3.87
CA ALA A 51 -7.31 -9.58 -2.72
C ALA A 51 -5.98 -10.27 -2.41
N GLU A 52 -5.22 -10.71 -3.43
CA GLU A 52 -3.87 -11.23 -3.24
C GLU A 52 -2.95 -10.16 -2.64
N LEU A 53 -3.03 -8.93 -3.14
CA LEU A 53 -2.23 -7.81 -2.66
C LEU A 53 -2.56 -7.45 -1.21
N ASP A 54 -3.85 -7.35 -0.88
CA ASP A 54 -4.34 -7.09 0.48
C ASP A 54 -3.79 -8.13 1.46
N THR A 55 -3.89 -9.42 1.09
CA THR A 55 -3.37 -10.52 1.91
C THR A 55 -1.86 -10.42 2.12
N GLU A 56 -1.09 -10.13 1.07
CA GLU A 56 0.36 -9.99 1.15
C GLU A 56 0.78 -8.79 2.02
N VAL A 57 0.10 -7.66 1.88
CA VAL A 57 0.38 -6.45 2.67
C VAL A 57 0.01 -6.68 4.13
N GLU A 58 -1.12 -7.34 4.39
CA GLU A 58 -1.53 -7.74 5.74
C GLU A 58 -0.50 -8.68 6.38
N GLN A 59 0.00 -9.68 5.66
CA GLN A 59 0.98 -10.61 6.23
C GLN A 59 2.37 -9.99 6.45
N ARG A 60 2.81 -9.07 5.57
CA ARG A 60 4.14 -8.45 5.68
C ARG A 60 4.18 -7.28 6.63
N PHE A 61 3.13 -6.47 6.67
CA PHE A 61 3.10 -5.18 7.37
C PHE A 61 2.03 -5.12 8.47
N GLY A 62 1.10 -6.07 8.53
CA GLY A 62 -0.01 -6.05 9.49
C GLY A 62 -1.08 -5.00 9.16
N MET A 63 -1.18 -4.57 7.90
CA MET A 63 -2.13 -3.54 7.45
C MET A 63 -3.11 -4.13 6.42
N ASN A 64 -4.37 -3.71 6.49
CA ASN A 64 -5.38 -4.14 5.54
C ASN A 64 -5.65 -3.01 4.53
N LEU A 65 -5.44 -3.26 3.25
CA LEU A 65 -5.69 -2.29 2.19
C LEU A 65 -7.16 -2.33 1.81
N SER A 66 -7.84 -1.21 2.04
CA SER A 66 -9.22 -1.06 1.59
C SER A 66 -9.27 -1.12 0.06
N MET A 67 -9.91 -2.17 -0.46
CA MET A 67 -10.11 -2.33 -1.91
C MET A 67 -10.81 -1.10 -2.51
N PHE A 68 -11.73 -0.48 -1.75
CA PHE A 68 -12.41 0.73 -2.16
C PHE A 68 -11.43 1.88 -2.45
N ASP A 69 -10.44 2.10 -1.58
CA ASP A 69 -9.40 3.10 -1.76
C ASP A 69 -8.45 2.74 -2.90
N LEU A 70 -8.09 1.47 -3.06
CA LEU A 70 -7.30 0.99 -4.21
C LEU A 70 -7.98 1.26 -5.57
N PHE A 71 -9.31 1.22 -5.62
CA PHE A 71 -10.09 1.47 -6.83
C PHE A 71 -10.44 2.95 -7.04
N THR A 72 -10.54 3.73 -5.97
CA THR A 72 -10.95 5.16 -6.01
C THR A 72 -9.77 6.13 -6.04
N LYS A 73 -8.64 5.74 -5.44
CA LYS A 73 -7.46 6.59 -5.26
C LYS A 73 -6.24 5.96 -5.96
N PRO A 74 -5.25 6.77 -6.35
CA PRO A 74 -3.98 6.25 -6.82
C PRO A 74 -3.33 5.42 -5.72
N LEU A 75 -2.53 4.45 -6.12
CA LEU A 75 -1.98 3.42 -5.25
C LEU A 75 -1.27 4.01 -4.01
N GLY A 76 -0.52 5.10 -4.21
CA GLY A 76 0.15 5.80 -3.12
C GLY A 76 -0.76 6.53 -2.15
N ALA A 77 -1.87 7.08 -2.65
CA ALA A 77 -2.86 7.70 -1.80
C ALA A 77 -3.65 6.64 -1.01
N ALA A 78 -3.97 5.50 -1.63
CA ALA A 78 -4.65 4.39 -0.94
C ALA A 78 -3.82 3.85 0.24
N VAL A 79 -2.51 3.66 0.03
CA VAL A 79 -1.59 3.23 1.10
C VAL A 79 -1.45 4.29 2.19
N LYS A 80 -1.36 5.57 1.81
CA LYS A 80 -1.27 6.68 2.77
C LYS A 80 -2.51 6.76 3.67
N ASP A 81 -3.70 6.63 3.07
CA ASP A 81 -4.99 6.66 3.77
C ASP A 81 -5.12 5.51 4.77
N CYS A 82 -4.67 4.31 4.37
CA CYS A 82 -4.64 3.12 5.20
C CYS A 82 -3.83 3.30 6.50
N ILE A 83 -2.75 4.09 6.44
CA ILE A 83 -1.83 4.30 7.57
C ILE A 83 -2.30 5.47 8.43
N GLN A 84 -2.85 6.51 7.80
CA GLN A 84 -3.40 7.67 8.52
C GLN A 84 -4.73 7.38 9.24
N GLY A 85 -5.33 6.23 8.99
CA GLY A 85 -6.45 5.73 9.79
C GLY A 85 -7.70 6.59 9.67
N GLU A 86 -8.07 6.97 8.45
CA GLU A 86 -9.33 7.67 8.21
C GLU A 86 -10.07 7.07 7.00
N HIS A 87 -10.66 5.89 7.21
CA HIS A 87 -11.88 5.54 6.51
C HIS A 87 -12.98 5.31 7.54
N ASP A 88 -13.95 6.23 7.52
CA ASP A 88 -15.17 6.29 8.30
C ASP A 88 -16.01 5.00 8.19
N ALA A 89 -16.89 4.83 9.18
CA ALA A 89 -17.79 3.71 9.44
C ALA A 89 -18.59 3.11 8.26
#